data_AF-A0A355BKB9-F1
#
_entry.id   AF-A0A355BKB9-F1
#
_cell.length_a   1.000
_cell.length_b   1.000
_cell.length_c   1.000
_cell.angle_alpha   90.00
_cell.angle_beta   90.00
_cell.angle_gamma   90.00
#
_symmetry.space_group_name_H-M   'P 1'
#
loop_
_entity.id
_entity.type
_entity.pdbx_description
1 polymer ?
#
loop_
_entity_poly.entity_id
_entity_poly.type
_entity_poly.pdbx_seq_one_letter_code
_entity_poly.pdbx_strand_id
1 'polypeptide(L)'
;MHSKAGTLLSTSTKERLISFDDIGGQAVAKQELLEALDFINQHEAIKRLGIRPLKGLLLSGPPGTGKTLLAKAAATYTDSTFLAASGSEFVEMYAGVGAQRVRQLFERARDAARKQSKTRAIVFLDEIEVLGGQRGKHSSHLEYDQTLNQLLVEMDGFG
;
A
#
# COMPACT_ATOMS: atom_id res chain seq x y z
N MET A 1 -5.66 26.39 -24.98
CA MET A 1 -4.92 25.22 -24.47
C MET A 1 -5.18 25.15 -22.97
N HIS A 2 -6.18 24.37 -22.57
CA HIS A 2 -6.65 24.33 -21.18
C HIS A 2 -5.82 23.36 -20.35
N SER A 3 -5.14 23.90 -19.33
CA SER A 3 -4.60 23.18 -18.19
C SER A 3 -5.77 22.64 -17.35
N LYS A 4 -5.86 21.31 -17.20
CA LYS A 4 -6.66 20.70 -16.13
C LYS A 4 -5.72 20.37 -14.99
N ALA A 5 -5.68 21.30 -14.03
CA ALA A 5 -5.16 21.06 -12.70
C ALA A 5 -5.93 19.88 -12.09
N GLY A 6 -5.22 18.81 -11.73
CA GLY A 6 -5.76 17.74 -10.91
C GLY A 6 -6.19 18.32 -9.57
N THR A 7 -7.48 18.23 -9.28
CA THR A 7 -8.10 18.69 -8.04
C THR A 7 -7.52 17.90 -6.87
N LEU A 8 -6.59 18.52 -6.14
CA LEU A 8 -6.25 18.12 -4.78
C LEU A 8 -7.51 18.35 -3.93
N LEU A 9 -8.18 17.26 -3.54
CA LEU A 9 -9.19 17.30 -2.49
C LEU A 9 -8.47 17.58 -1.15
N SER A 10 -8.13 18.84 -0.90
CA SER A 10 -7.76 19.32 0.43
C SER A 10 -9.04 19.75 1.16
N THR A 11 -9.78 18.78 1.70
CA THR A 11 -10.85 19.09 2.66
C THR A 11 -10.28 18.90 4.06
N SER A 12 -10.07 20.02 4.76
CA SER A 12 -9.56 20.11 6.13
C SER A 12 -10.58 19.66 7.18
N THR A 13 -11.13 18.46 7.02
CA THR A 13 -11.78 17.76 8.12
C THR A 13 -10.69 16.95 8.80
N LYS A 14 -10.53 17.08 10.11
CA LYS A 14 -9.67 16.20 10.89
C LYS A 14 -10.22 14.78 10.70
N GLU A 15 -9.69 14.04 9.71
CA GLU A 15 -10.23 12.73 9.35
C GLU A 15 -10.18 11.85 10.60
N ARG A 16 -11.35 11.41 11.04
CA ARG A 16 -11.46 10.50 12.18
C ARG A 16 -10.65 9.25 11.82
N LEU A 17 -9.62 8.96 12.62
CA LEU A 17 -8.86 7.73 12.49
C LEU A 17 -9.82 6.55 12.71
N ILE A 18 -9.82 5.62 11.77
CA ILE A 18 -10.59 4.37 11.88
C ILE A 18 -9.79 3.39 12.73
N SER A 19 -10.44 2.75 13.69
CA SER A 19 -9.88 1.67 14.51
C SER A 19 -10.48 0.31 14.12
N PHE A 20 -9.90 -0.78 14.61
CA PHE A 20 -10.45 -2.12 14.39
C PHE A 20 -11.84 -2.31 15.03
N ASP A 21 -12.14 -1.55 16.09
CA ASP A 21 -13.43 -1.57 16.80
C ASP A 21 -14.55 -0.91 15.98
N ASP A 22 -14.20 -0.02 15.04
CA ASP A 22 -15.16 0.62 14.13
C ASP A 22 -15.64 -0.30 13.00
N ILE A 23 -15.07 -1.50 12.87
CA ILE A 23 -15.36 -2.44 11.78
C ILE A 23 -16.27 -3.55 12.31
N GLY A 24 -17.38 -3.85 11.63
CA GLY A 24 -18.24 -4.98 12.02
C GLY A 24 -17.74 -6.33 11.48
N GLY A 25 -17.87 -7.40 12.26
CA GLY A 25 -17.58 -8.77 11.81
C GLY A 25 -16.10 -9.07 11.56
N GLN A 26 -15.83 -10.08 10.71
CA GLN A 26 -14.48 -10.49 10.28
C GLN A 26 -13.51 -10.84 11.43
N ALA A 27 -13.99 -11.44 12.51
CA ALA A 27 -13.20 -11.68 13.73
C ALA A 27 -11.87 -12.39 13.44
N VAL A 28 -11.90 -13.46 12.64
CA VAL A 28 -10.68 -14.23 12.26
C VAL A 28 -9.71 -13.38 11.46
N ALA A 29 -10.17 -12.73 10.39
CA ALA A 29 -9.31 -11.90 9.54
C ALA A 29 -8.72 -10.68 10.29
N LYS A 30 -9.48 -10.09 11.22
CA LYS A 30 -8.96 -9.03 12.10
C LYS A 30 -7.87 -9.56 13.03
N GLN A 31 -8.09 -10.72 13.63
CA GLN A 31 -7.10 -11.33 14.53
C GLN A 31 -5.80 -11.64 13.78
N GLU A 32 -5.87 -12.31 12.63
CA GLU A 32 -4.69 -12.61 11.82
C GLU A 32 -3.94 -11.33 11.38
N LEU A 33 -4.69 -10.28 11.01
CA LEU A 33 -4.09 -9.00 10.67
C LEU A 33 -3.43 -8.35 11.89
N LEU A 34 -4.08 -8.34 13.06
CA LEU A 34 -3.48 -7.80 14.28
C LEU A 34 -2.20 -8.52 14.67
N GLU A 35 -2.20 -9.85 14.61
CA GLU A 35 -1.01 -10.67 14.87
C GLU A 35 0.13 -10.30 13.91
N ALA A 36 -0.16 -10.13 12.62
CA ALA A 36 0.84 -9.67 11.65
C ALA A 36 1.35 -8.25 11.94
N LEU A 37 0.47 -7.32 12.34
CA LEU A 37 0.84 -5.95 12.68
C LEU A 37 1.67 -5.87 13.98
N ASP A 38 1.49 -6.82 14.91
CA ASP A 38 2.30 -6.91 16.12
C ASP A 38 3.78 -7.18 15.79
N PHE A 39 4.08 -7.95 14.73
CA PHE A 39 5.45 -8.10 14.24
C PHE A 39 6.07 -6.76 13.80
N ILE A 40 5.25 -5.84 13.27
CA ILE A 40 5.69 -4.49 12.88
C ILE A 40 5.92 -3.63 14.12
N ASN A 41 4.99 -3.68 15.09
CA ASN A 41 5.09 -2.92 16.32
C ASN A 41 6.28 -3.35 17.20
N GLN A 42 6.56 -4.66 17.25
CA GLN A 42 7.59 -5.28 18.08
C GLN A 42 8.89 -5.57 17.30
N HIS A 43 9.19 -4.79 16.26
CA HIS A 43 10.30 -5.02 15.32
C HIS A 43 11.64 -5.41 16.00
N GLU A 44 12.04 -4.71 17.07
CA GLU A 44 13.29 -4.99 17.80
C GLU A 44 13.33 -6.37 18.46
N ALA A 45 12.20 -6.81 19.03
CA ALA A 45 12.10 -8.14 19.64
C ALA A 45 12.14 -9.23 18.56
N ILE A 46 11.40 -9.05 17.47
CA ILE A 46 11.37 -9.95 16.31
C ILE A 46 12.76 -10.09 15.68
N LYS A 47 13.49 -8.98 15.53
CA LYS A 47 14.85 -8.97 14.99
C LYS A 47 15.83 -9.77 15.85
N ARG A 48 15.71 -9.73 17.18
CA ARG A 48 16.54 -10.52 18.10
C ARG A 48 16.28 -12.02 17.99
N LEU A 49 15.08 -12.41 17.59
CA LEU A 49 14.71 -13.81 17.33
C LEU A 49 15.18 -14.32 15.96
N GLY A 50 15.83 -13.46 15.15
CA GLY A 50 16.28 -13.82 13.79
C GLY A 50 15.14 -13.99 12.80
N ILE A 51 13.93 -13.54 13.13
CA ILE A 51 12.76 -13.65 12.25
C ILE A 51 12.85 -12.59 11.17
N ARG A 52 12.62 -12.99 9.91
CA ARG A 52 12.60 -12.08 8.78
C ARG A 52 11.40 -11.12 8.88
N PRO A 53 11.59 -9.79 8.70
CA PRO A 53 10.48 -8.84 8.69
C PRO A 53 9.43 -9.16 7.63
N LEU A 54 8.17 -8.86 7.94
CA LEU A 54 7.08 -8.88 6.96
C LEU A 54 7.32 -7.82 5.89
N LYS A 55 7.33 -8.21 4.62
CA LYS A 55 7.50 -7.29 3.47
C LYS A 55 6.19 -6.78 2.89
N GLY A 56 5.09 -7.50 3.13
CA GLY A 56 3.78 -7.14 2.62
C GLY A 56 2.70 -8.05 3.20
N LEU A 57 1.46 -7.58 3.14
CA LEU A 57 0.26 -8.31 3.53
C LEU A 57 -0.73 -8.24 2.37
N LEU A 58 -1.39 -9.36 2.08
CA LEU A 58 -2.43 -9.43 1.03
C LEU A 58 -3.79 -9.64 1.70
N LEU A 59 -4.68 -8.65 1.56
CA LEU A 59 -6.07 -8.79 1.97
C LEU A 59 -6.88 -9.31 0.78
N SER A 60 -7.38 -10.54 0.87
CA SER A 60 -8.20 -11.16 -0.18
C SER A 60 -9.62 -11.44 0.30
N GLY A 61 -10.58 -11.32 -0.61
CA GLY A 61 -11.99 -11.61 -0.36
C GLY A 61 -12.92 -10.84 -1.30
N PRO A 62 -14.24 -11.16 -1.30
CA PRO A 62 -15.22 -10.49 -2.15
C PRO A 62 -15.20 -8.95 -2.04
N PRO A 63 -15.67 -8.22 -3.06
CA PRO A 63 -15.86 -6.77 -2.95
C PRO A 63 -16.83 -6.42 -1.81
N GLY A 64 -16.62 -5.29 -1.14
CA GLY A 64 -17.48 -4.82 -0.06
C GLY A 64 -17.22 -5.44 1.32
N THR A 65 -16.22 -6.31 1.50
CA THR A 65 -15.91 -6.95 2.80
C THR A 65 -15.11 -6.11 3.79
N GLY A 66 -14.85 -4.84 3.47
CA GLY A 66 -14.16 -3.90 4.36
C GLY A 66 -12.63 -3.92 4.30
N LYS A 67 -12.01 -4.49 3.26
CA LYS A 67 -10.53 -4.53 3.09
C LYS A 67 -9.87 -3.16 3.24
N THR A 68 -10.42 -2.13 2.60
CA THR A 68 -9.93 -0.75 2.70
C THR A 68 -10.07 -0.18 4.12
N LEU A 69 -11.15 -0.54 4.85
CA LEU A 69 -11.32 -0.13 6.25
C LEU A 69 -10.30 -0.83 7.16
N LEU A 70 -10.05 -2.13 6.94
CA LEU A 70 -9.02 -2.90 7.65
C LEU A 70 -7.63 -2.29 7.44
N ALA A 71 -7.31 -1.86 6.22
CA ALA A 71 -6.04 -1.20 5.91
C ALA A 71 -5.88 0.16 6.62
N LYS A 72 -6.96 0.96 6.69
CA LYS A 72 -6.96 2.22 7.46
C LYS A 72 -6.81 1.96 8.96
N ALA A 73 -7.51 0.96 9.50
CA ALA A 73 -7.37 0.54 10.90
C ALA A 73 -5.97 0.05 11.22
N ALA A 74 -5.34 -0.68 10.30
CA ALA A 74 -3.95 -1.11 10.43
C ALA A 74 -2.99 0.07 10.59
N ALA A 75 -3.15 1.13 9.78
CA ALA A 75 -2.30 2.32 9.90
C ALA A 75 -2.50 3.08 11.20
N THR A 76 -3.74 3.14 11.71
CA THR A 76 -4.01 3.67 13.06
C THR A 76 -3.31 2.81 14.12
N TYR A 77 -3.42 1.48 14.03
CA TYR A 77 -2.86 0.54 15.00
C TYR A 77 -1.33 0.56 15.08
N THR A 78 -0.64 0.75 13.94
CA THR A 78 0.83 0.79 13.89
C THR A 78 1.42 2.19 13.98
N ASP A 79 0.60 3.20 14.28
CA ASP A 79 0.92 4.62 14.21
C ASP A 79 1.68 4.99 12.93
N SER A 80 1.15 4.57 11.80
CA SER A 80 1.79 4.73 10.49
C SER A 80 1.14 5.84 9.69
N THR A 81 1.89 6.42 8.77
CA THR A 81 1.32 7.24 7.70
C THR A 81 0.57 6.34 6.73
N PHE A 82 -0.60 6.73 6.27
CA PHE A 82 -1.38 5.94 5.31
C PHE A 82 -1.39 6.60 3.94
N LEU A 83 -1.03 5.84 2.91
CA LEU A 83 -1.20 6.23 1.52
C LEU A 83 -1.96 5.12 0.82
N ALA A 84 -2.89 5.48 -0.07
CA ALA A 84 -3.61 4.54 -0.90
C ALA A 84 -3.38 4.89 -2.37
N ALA A 85 -3.27 3.86 -3.20
CA ALA A 85 -3.31 3.96 -4.65
C ALA A 85 -4.06 2.76 -5.22
N SER A 86 -4.78 2.94 -6.34
CA SER A 86 -5.33 1.82 -7.09
C SER A 86 -4.26 1.22 -8.02
N GLY A 87 -4.25 -0.10 -8.16
CA GLY A 87 -3.41 -0.83 -9.12
C GLY A 87 -3.57 -0.32 -10.55
N SER A 88 -4.75 0.16 -10.92
CA SER A 88 -4.99 0.74 -12.25
C SER A 88 -4.20 2.04 -12.51
N GLU A 89 -3.79 2.77 -11.47
CA GLU A 89 -3.00 4.00 -11.63
C GLU A 89 -1.60 3.74 -12.21
N PHE A 90 -1.14 2.49 -12.18
CA PHE A 90 0.18 2.10 -12.67
C PHE A 90 0.14 1.48 -14.06
N VAL A 91 -1.05 1.27 -14.64
CA VAL A 91 -1.22 0.74 -16.00
C VAL A 91 -1.17 1.88 -17.01
N GLU A 92 -0.16 1.86 -17.88
CA GLU A 92 0.06 2.89 -18.90
C GLU A 92 0.53 2.30 -20.22
N MET A 93 0.25 3.02 -21.31
CA MET A 93 0.71 2.66 -22.65
C MET A 93 2.17 3.06 -22.91
N TYR A 94 2.69 4.02 -22.13
CA TYR A 94 4.01 4.59 -22.33
C TYR A 94 5.05 3.88 -21.47
N ALA A 95 6.17 3.57 -22.11
CA ALA A 95 7.20 2.77 -21.48
C ALA A 95 7.78 3.41 -20.22
N GLY A 96 7.90 2.63 -19.16
CA GLY A 96 8.49 3.06 -17.89
C GLY A 96 7.66 4.04 -17.04
N VAL A 97 6.51 4.53 -17.53
CA VAL A 97 5.66 5.47 -16.76
C VAL A 97 5.08 4.80 -15.51
N GLY A 98 4.62 3.54 -15.62
CA GLY A 98 4.14 2.77 -14.47
C GLY A 98 5.22 2.58 -13.41
N ALA A 99 6.42 2.16 -13.82
CA ALA A 99 7.58 2.04 -12.93
C ALA A 99 7.96 3.38 -12.27
N GLN A 100 7.93 4.50 -13.00
CA GLN A 100 8.17 5.82 -12.43
C GLN A 100 7.12 6.19 -11.36
N ARG A 101 5.84 5.89 -11.60
CA ARG A 101 4.76 6.13 -10.62
C ARG A 101 4.94 5.30 -9.35
N VAL A 102 5.40 4.05 -9.48
CA VAL A 102 5.74 3.20 -8.33
C VAL A 102 6.84 3.85 -7.46
N ARG A 103 7.95 4.31 -8.07
CA ARG A 103 9.01 5.02 -7.32
C ARG A 103 8.45 6.25 -6.60
N GLN A 104 7.67 7.07 -7.31
CA GLN A 104 7.06 8.27 -6.73
C GLN A 104 6.10 7.96 -5.59
N LEU A 105 5.36 6.84 -5.65
CA LEU A 105 4.47 6.42 -4.57
C LEU A 105 5.27 6.16 -3.28
N PHE A 106 6.35 5.38 -3.36
CA PHE A 106 7.17 5.05 -2.21
C PHE A 106 7.96 6.27 -1.69
N GLU A 107 8.48 7.13 -2.57
CA GLU A 107 9.07 8.41 -2.19
C GLU A 107 8.07 9.30 -1.43
N ARG A 108 6.84 9.45 -1.95
CA ARG A 108 5.78 10.21 -1.27
C ARG A 108 5.42 9.61 0.07
N ALA A 109 5.41 8.28 0.19
CA ALA A 109 5.15 7.61 1.46
C ALA A 109 6.22 7.93 2.51
N ARG A 110 7.51 7.85 2.13
CA ARG A 110 8.64 8.21 2.99
C ARG A 110 8.60 9.69 3.40
N ASP A 111 8.33 10.58 2.46
CA ASP A 111 8.25 12.01 2.72
C ASP A 111 7.05 12.39 3.60
N ALA A 112 5.89 11.78 3.36
CA ALA A 112 4.71 11.99 4.18
C ALA A 112 4.96 11.52 5.62
N ALA A 113 5.60 10.36 5.82
CA ALA A 113 5.98 9.90 7.15
C ALA A 113 6.91 10.88 7.88
N ARG A 114 7.95 11.37 7.21
CA ARG A 114 8.85 12.39 7.77
C ARG A 114 8.10 13.67 8.17
N LYS A 115 7.22 14.17 7.28
CA LYS A 115 6.41 15.38 7.54
C LYS A 115 5.44 15.21 8.71
N GLN A 116 4.93 14.00 8.91
CA GLN A 116 4.04 13.66 10.03
C GLN A 116 4.81 13.27 11.30
N SER A 117 6.15 13.37 11.30
CA SER A 117 7.02 12.92 12.39
C SER A 117 6.80 11.44 12.78
N LYS A 118 6.41 10.62 11.80
CA LYS A 118 6.23 9.17 11.94
C LYS A 118 7.45 8.42 11.42
N THR A 119 7.74 7.29 12.03
CA THR A 119 8.84 6.40 11.62
C THR A 119 8.40 5.31 10.64
N ARG A 120 7.10 5.23 10.35
CA ARG A 120 6.47 4.15 9.57
C ARG A 120 5.43 4.68 8.58
N ALA A 121 5.27 3.97 7.47
CA ALA A 121 4.25 4.20 6.48
C ALA A 121 3.63 2.88 6.02
N ILE A 122 2.33 2.90 5.73
CA ILE A 122 1.60 1.83 5.04
C ILE A 122 1.18 2.37 3.68
N VAL A 123 1.61 1.68 2.63
CA VAL A 123 1.15 1.88 1.26
C VAL A 123 0.10 0.79 0.99
N PHE A 124 -1.15 1.20 0.86
CA PHE A 124 -2.25 0.33 0.49
C PHE A 124 -2.45 0.38 -1.03
N LEU A 125 -2.31 -0.78 -1.68
CA LEU A 125 -2.58 -0.96 -3.10
C LEU A 125 -3.91 -1.69 -3.25
N ASP A 126 -4.94 -0.97 -3.67
CA ASP A 126 -6.23 -1.58 -4.02
C ASP A 126 -6.16 -2.19 -5.43
N GLU A 127 -6.95 -3.22 -5.70
CA GLU A 127 -7.00 -3.88 -7.01
C GLU A 127 -5.61 -4.29 -7.55
N ILE A 128 -4.73 -4.80 -6.67
CA ILE A 128 -3.35 -5.17 -7.02
C ILE A 128 -3.27 -6.25 -8.12
N GLU A 129 -4.32 -7.05 -8.28
CA GLU A 129 -4.45 -8.03 -9.34
C GLU A 129 -4.35 -7.41 -10.75
N VAL A 130 -4.68 -6.12 -10.90
CA VAL A 130 -4.52 -5.38 -12.16
C VAL A 130 -3.05 -5.32 -12.59
N LEU A 131 -2.12 -5.25 -11.62
CA LEU A 131 -0.67 -5.34 -11.88
C LEU A 131 -0.18 -6.78 -12.08
N GLY A 132 -0.94 -7.78 -11.64
CA GLY A 132 -0.62 -9.21 -11.73
C GLY A 132 -1.17 -9.93 -12.97
N GLY A 133 -1.83 -9.22 -13.89
CA GLY A 133 -2.52 -9.78 -15.05
C GLY A 133 -1.66 -10.66 -15.97
N GLN A 134 -2.25 -11.76 -16.45
CA GLN A 134 -1.61 -12.90 -17.14
C GLN A 134 -0.53 -12.52 -18.16
N ARG A 135 0.70 -13.00 -17.94
CA ARG A 135 1.81 -12.98 -18.91
C ARG A 135 1.41 -13.68 -20.23
N GLY A 136 1.38 -12.97 -21.36
CA GLY A 136 0.98 -13.55 -22.64
C GLY A 136 1.45 -12.83 -23.92
N LYS A 137 2.57 -13.26 -24.51
CA LYS A 137 3.00 -13.16 -25.94
C LYS A 137 2.87 -11.84 -26.75
N HIS A 138 2.40 -10.72 -26.22
CA HIS A 138 2.33 -9.44 -26.92
C HIS A 138 3.20 -8.35 -26.26
N SER A 139 3.67 -7.40 -27.09
CA SER A 139 4.61 -6.32 -26.74
C SER A 139 4.15 -5.43 -25.58
N SER A 140 2.84 -5.38 -25.31
CA SER A 140 2.26 -4.71 -24.15
C SER A 140 2.72 -5.30 -22.80
N HIS A 141 3.21 -6.54 -22.75
CA HIS A 141 3.64 -7.18 -21.49
C HIS A 141 4.92 -6.62 -20.89
N LEU A 142 5.82 -6.04 -21.70
CA LEU A 142 7.09 -5.52 -21.18
C LEU A 142 6.87 -4.40 -20.17
N GLU A 143 5.82 -3.59 -20.35
CA GLU A 143 5.53 -2.47 -19.45
C GLU A 143 4.89 -2.89 -18.13
N TYR A 144 4.03 -3.90 -18.17
CA TYR A 144 3.50 -4.53 -16.97
C TYR A 144 4.62 -5.18 -16.16
N ASP A 145 5.49 -5.96 -16.82
CA ASP A 145 6.62 -6.62 -16.15
C ASP A 145 7.58 -5.58 -15.53
N GLN A 146 7.88 -4.47 -16.22
CA GLN A 146 8.71 -3.40 -15.66
C GLN A 146 8.08 -2.76 -14.42
N THR A 147 6.78 -2.49 -14.46
CA THR A 147 6.05 -1.88 -13.35
C THR A 147 5.98 -2.82 -12.15
N LEU A 148 5.67 -4.09 -12.38
CA LEU A 148 5.65 -5.12 -11.36
C LEU A 148 7.04 -5.34 -10.74
N ASN A 149 8.09 -5.43 -11.57
CA ASN A 149 9.46 -5.57 -11.08
C ASN A 149 9.87 -4.36 -10.24
N GLN A 150 9.50 -3.14 -10.63
CA GLN A 150 9.77 -1.97 -9.82
C GLN A 150 9.06 -2.02 -8.47
N LEU A 151 7.81 -2.49 -8.43
CA LEU A 151 7.08 -2.68 -7.16
C LEU A 151 7.81 -3.68 -6.25
N LEU A 152 8.29 -4.79 -6.80
CA LEU A 152 9.06 -5.79 -6.05
C LEU A 152 10.38 -5.21 -5.51
N VAL A 153 11.08 -4.39 -6.29
CA VAL A 153 12.32 -3.70 -5.86
C VAL A 153 12.05 -2.76 -4.68
N GLU A 154 10.97 -1.96 -4.73
CA GLU A 154 10.58 -1.09 -3.62
C GLU A 154 10.19 -1.90 -2.37
N MET A 155 9.44 -3.00 -2.53
CA MET A 155 9.04 -3.88 -1.43
C MET A 155 10.23 -4.60 -0.77
N ASP A 156 11.29 -4.87 -1.53
CA ASP A 156 12.51 -5.46 -0.99
C ASP A 156 13.39 -4.46 -0.23
N GLY A 157 13.13 -3.15 -0.38
CA GLY A 157 13.89 -2.09 0.28
C GLY A 157 15.18 -1.69 -0.45
N PHE A 158 15.28 -1.99 -1.75
CA PHE A 158 16.42 -1.61 -2.60
C PHE A 158 16.19 -0.29 -3.38
N GLY A 159 15.04 0.37 -3.20
CA GLY A 159 14.68 1.67 -3.80
C GLY A 159 14.52 2.83 -2.80
#